data_AF-A0A4S4BMU2-F1
#
_entry.id   AF-A0A4S4BMU2-F1
#
_cell.length_a   1.000
_cell.length_b   1.000
_cell.length_c   1.000
_cell.angle_alpha   90.00
_cell.angle_beta   90.00
_cell.angle_gamma   90.00
#
_symmetry.space_group_name_H-M   'P 1'
#
loop_
_entity.id
_entity.type
_entity.pdbx_description
1 polymer ?
#
loop_
_entity_poly.entity_id
_entity_poly.type
_entity_poly.pdbx_seq_one_letter_code
_entity_poly.pdbx_strand_id
1 'polypeptide(L)' 'MIYYMFSEKERRELEDLVLNELTIVNSLLRKVEGIDRGDVIKERALKEKQDLLLSLINKVSNYNQKKYNL' A
#
# COMPACT_ATOMS: atom_id res chain seq x y z
N MET A 1 -16.49 6.02 -4.76
CA MET A 1 -15.96 7.15 -5.56
C MET A 1 -15.61 8.33 -4.64
N ILE A 2 -14.71 8.12 -3.66
CA ILE A 2 -14.37 9.12 -2.63
C ILE A 2 -13.11 9.92 -3.04
N TYR A 3 -12.26 9.36 -3.91
CA TYR A 3 -11.01 9.98 -4.37
C TYR A 3 -11.17 11.38 -4.98
N TYR A 4 -12.28 11.64 -5.69
CA TYR A 4 -12.55 12.94 -6.30
C TYR A 4 -12.99 14.01 -5.31
N MET A 5 -13.41 13.62 -4.11
CA MET A 5 -13.77 14.56 -3.04
C MET A 5 -12.53 15.13 -2.35
N PHE A 6 -11.38 14.47 -2.49
CA PHE A 6 -10.11 14.92 -1.92
C PHE A 6 -9.41 15.93 -2.84
N SER A 7 -8.91 16.98 -2.22
CA SER A 7 -7.94 17.92 -2.76
C SER A 7 -6.62 17.23 -3.13
N GLU A 8 -5.79 17.86 -3.97
CA GLU A 8 -4.49 17.28 -4.33
C GLU A 8 -3.57 17.07 -3.14
N LYS A 9 -3.68 17.92 -2.11
CA LYS A 9 -2.95 17.77 -0.86
C LYS A 9 -3.38 16.49 -0.13
N GLU A 10 -4.69 16.30 0.07
CA GLU A 10 -5.23 15.11 0.74
C GLU A 10 -4.91 13.82 -0.04
N ARG A 11 -4.82 13.89 -1.37
CA ARG A 11 -4.39 12.73 -2.20
C ARG A 11 -2.93 12.37 -1.98
N ARG A 12 -2.03 13.35 -1.91
CA ARG A 12 -0.62 13.09 -1.58
C ARG A 12 -0.46 12.55 -0.17
N GLU A 13 -1.18 13.12 0.79
CA GLU A 13 -1.18 12.62 2.17
C GLU A 13 -1.68 11.16 2.23
N LEU A 14 -2.69 10.81 1.43
CA LEU A 14 -3.15 9.44 1.30
C LEU A 14 -2.08 8.52 0.67
N GLU A 15 -1.40 8.97 -0.39
CA GLU A 15 -0.29 8.22 -0.99
C GLU A 15 0.85 7.98 0.03
N ASP A 16 1.23 9.02 0.77
CA ASP A 16 2.28 8.96 1.81
C ASP A 16 1.90 7.99 2.93
N LEU A 17 0.65 8.00 3.39
CA LEU A 17 0.14 7.07 4.39
C LEU A 17 0.23 5.61 3.90
N VAL A 18 -0.17 5.36 2.65
CA VAL A 18 -0.14 4.02 2.05
C VAL A 18 1.29 3.53 1.86
N LEU A 19 2.21 4.41 1.44
CA LEU A 19 3.65 4.10 1.30
C LEU A 19 4.30 3.78 2.65
N ASN A 20 3.96 4.53 3.69
CA ASN A 20 4.46 4.27 5.04
C ASN A 20 4.00 2.89 5.54
N GLU A 21 2.71 2.59 5.36
CA GLU A 21 2.15 1.30 5.76
C GLU A 21 2.79 0.13 4.98
N LEU A 22 3.03 0.29 3.68
CA LEU A 22 3.78 -0.69 2.87
C LEU A 22 5.19 -0.93 3.42
N THR A 23 5.87 0.13 3.84
CA THR A 23 7.22 0.04 4.43
C THR A 23 7.20 -0.79 5.73
N ILE A 24 6.19 -0.57 6.57
CA ILE A 24 5.99 -1.34 7.80
C ILE A 24 5.70 -2.81 7.48
N VAL A 25 4.76 -3.10 6.57
CA VAL A 25 4.41 -4.47 6.18
C VAL A 25 5.60 -5.21 5.59
N ASN A 26 6.39 -4.56 4.72
CA ASN A 26 7.62 -5.16 4.17
C ASN A 26 8.66 -5.47 5.25
N SER A 27 8.81 -4.58 6.25
CA SER A 27 9.69 -4.83 7.39
C SER A 27 9.24 -6.04 8.22
N LEU A 28 7.92 -6.19 8.43
CA LEU A 28 7.36 -7.34 9.14
C LEU A 28 7.54 -8.64 8.35
N LEU A 29 7.33 -8.63 7.03
CA LEU A 29 7.56 -9.79 6.18
C LEU A 29 9.01 -10.28 6.25
N ARG A 30 9.98 -9.36 6.14
CA ARG A 30 11.42 -9.70 6.29
C ARG A 30 11.75 -10.34 7.63
N LYS A 31 11.11 -9.88 8.71
CA LYS A 31 11.28 -10.46 10.05
C LYS A 31 10.68 -11.86 10.15
N VAL A 32 9.56 -12.11 9.48
CA VAL A 32 8.92 -13.43 9.44
C VAL A 32 9.73 -14.42 8.62
N GLU A 33 10.27 -13.99 7.47
CA GLU A 33 11.15 -14.82 6.61
C GLU A 33 12.45 -15.23 7.30
N GLY A 34 13.01 -14.36 8.17
CA GLY A 34 14.24 -14.64 8.91
C GLY A 34 14.09 -15.58 10.11
N ILE A 35 12.86 -15.94 10.51
CA ILE A 35 12.61 -16.85 11.62
C ILE A 35 12.16 -18.17 11.02
N ASP A 36 13.02 -19.19 11.10
CA ASP A 36 12.90 -20.55 10.53
C ASP A 36 11.67 -21.37 11.01
N ARG A 37 10.75 -20.73 11.74
CA ARG A 37 9.43 -21.23 12.17
C ARG A 37 8.36 -20.14 12.08
N GLY A 38 8.37 -19.40 10.98
CA GLY A 38 7.38 -18.36 10.69
C GLY A 38 5.96 -18.93 10.75
N ASP A 39 5.11 -18.28 11.54
CA ASP A 39 3.68 -18.56 11.61
C ASP A 39 3.05 -18.29 10.23
N VAL A 40 2.83 -19.36 9.45
CA VAL A 40 2.35 -19.32 8.06
C VAL A 40 1.07 -18.49 7.92
N ILE A 41 0.23 -18.48 8.96
CA ILE A 41 -1.00 -17.69 8.98
C ILE A 41 -0.67 -16.19 9.01
N LYS A 42 0.30 -15.78 9.84
CA LYS A 42 0.75 -14.38 9.91
C LYS A 42 1.45 -13.94 8.63
N GLU A 43 2.28 -14.81 8.05
CA GLU A 43 2.93 -14.52 6.77
C GLU A 43 1.90 -14.28 5.67
N ARG A 44 0.92 -15.18 5.56
CA ARG A 44 -0.17 -15.06 4.60
C ARG A 44 -0.98 -13.77 4.80
N ALA A 45 -1.35 -13.45 6.04
CA ALA A 45 -2.09 -12.23 6.34
C ALA A 45 -1.30 -10.95 5.97
N LEU A 46 0.02 -10.95 6.19
CA LEU A 46 0.89 -9.84 5.80
C LEU A 46 1.01 -9.71 4.28
N LYS A 47 1.12 -10.83 3.55
CA LYS A 47 1.12 -10.84 2.08
C LYS A 47 -0.19 -10.32 1.50
N GLU A 48 -1.33 -10.79 2.01
CA GLU A 48 -2.64 -10.31 1.59
C GLU A 48 -2.81 -8.80 1.85
N LYS A 49 -2.32 -8.30 2.99
CA LYS A 49 -2.30 -6.87 3.31
C LYS A 49 -1.40 -6.07 2.34
N GLN A 50 -0.22 -6.61 2.01
CA GLN A 50 0.70 -6.00 1.04
C GLN A 50 0.02 -5.85 -0.33
N ASP A 51 -0.63 -6.90 -0.82
CA ASP A 51 -1.33 -6.90 -2.11
C ASP A 51 -2.45 -5.85 -2.15
N LEU A 52 -3.22 -5.71 -1.07
CA LEU A 52 -4.26 -4.69 -0.95
C LEU A 52 -3.68 -3.27 -1.02
N LEU A 53 -2.58 -3.01 -0.31
CA LEU A 53 -1.92 -1.71 -0.32
C LEU A 53 -1.31 -1.39 -1.69
N LEU A 54 -0.71 -2.38 -2.36
CA LEU A 54 -0.21 -2.24 -3.73
C LEU A 54 -1.35 -1.99 -4.74
N SER A 55 -2.49 -2.65 -4.58
CA SER A 55 -3.68 -2.38 -5.40
C SER A 55 -4.18 -0.95 -5.18
N LEU A 56 -4.19 -0.49 -3.93
CA LEU A 56 -4.66 0.84 -3.56
C LEU A 56 -3.75 1.93 -4.16
N ILE A 57 -2.43 1.80 -4.03
CA ILE A 57 -1.49 2.79 -4.58
C ILE A 57 -1.56 2.82 -6.10
N ASN A 58 -1.66 1.67 -6.77
CA ASN A 58 -1.83 1.62 -8.22
C ASN A 58 -3.10 2.33 -8.69
N LYS A 59 -4.21 2.22 -7.93
CA LYS A 59 -5.47 2.90 -8.25
C LYS A 59 -5.37 4.41 -8.01
N VAL A 60 -4.66 4.84 -6.99
CA VAL A 60 -4.47 6.24 -6.64
C VAL A 60 -3.50 6.92 -7.63
N SER A 61 -2.35 6.31 -7.90
CA SER A 61 -1.28 6.91 -8.70
C SER A 61 -1.51 6.82 -10.22
N ASN A 62 -2.11 5.74 -10.76
CA ASN A 62 -2.51 5.72 -12.19
C ASN A 62 -3.61 6.73 -12.51
N TYR A 63 -4.38 7.14 -11.51
CA TYR A 63 -5.36 8.21 -11.66
C TYR A 63 -4.69 9.58 -11.88
N ASN A 64 -3.52 9.81 -11.30
CA ASN A 64 -2.73 11.02 -11.53
C ASN A 64 -2.18 11.06 -12.97
N GLN A 65 -1.63 9.95 -13.50
CA GLN A 65 -1.13 9.93 -14.89
C GLN A 65 -2.20 10.19 -15.96
N LYS A 66 -3.46 9.77 -15.74
CA LYS A 66 -4.57 10.09 -16.66
C LYS A 66 -5.02 11.55 -16.57
N LYS A 67 -4.86 12.22 -15.42
CA LYS A 67 -5.27 13.62 -15.22
C LYS A 67 -4.29 14.62 -15.87
N TYR A 68 -3.01 14.25 -16.00
CA TYR A 68 -1.96 15.09 -16.62
C TYR A 68 -1.70 14.79 -18.12
N ASN A 69 -2.44 13.86 -18.73
CA ASN A 69 -2.39 13.53 -20.16
C ASN A 69 -3.59 14.11 -20.94
N LEU A 70 -4.14 15.23 -20.47
CA LEU A 70 -5.15 16.08 -21.13
C LEU A 70 -4.63 17.52 -21.18
#